data_AF-A0AAN9V1J3-F1
#
_entry.id   AF-A0AAN9V1J3-F1
#
_cell.length_a   1.000
_cell.length_b   1.000
_cell.length_c   1.000
_cell.angle_alpha   90.00
_cell.angle_beta   90.00
_cell.angle_gamma   90.00
#
_symmetry.space_group_name_H-M   'P 1'
#
loop_
_entity.id
_entity.type
_entity.pdbx_description
1 polymer ?
#
loop_
_entity_poly.entity_id
_entity_poly.type
_entity_poly.pdbx_seq_one_letter_code
_entity_poly.pdbx_strand_id
1 'polypeptide(L)'
;MDRVISVALGRPFALQDDDIEIEPFDDVDDGQTDVIAARGRDRLEPSLMAIPRHILDLRRIASKISSQVYGNPATIRANSPHRDEILHSLHKELIDWRRNMPFPLPDVHPRVPHLSSNWYDFNYYIYLAMLYRPSPLFPTLDQVMVKKLANAASMSIHQAYAMHRQKRFAYNWLNLLSLFTSTISLIYASTVQPQALSVYLQESQVTDDLEIVLQLFDKLNGKFSGAKNIQCIIDRVLRRYKEMCNVTNDS
;
A
#
# COMPACT_ATOMS: atom_id res chain seq x y z
N MET A 1 6.26 13.39 -7.53
CA MET A 1 7.39 12.45 -7.71
C MET A 1 8.17 12.33 -6.41
N ASP A 2 8.72 13.43 -5.87
CA ASP A 2 9.47 13.49 -4.61
C ASP A 2 8.91 12.60 -3.48
N ARG A 3 7.64 12.80 -3.10
CA ARG A 3 6.95 11.99 -2.08
C ARG A 3 7.11 10.48 -2.24
N VAL A 4 6.98 9.99 -3.48
CA VAL A 4 7.01 8.55 -3.76
C VAL A 4 8.39 7.96 -3.48
N ILE A 5 9.43 8.68 -3.90
CA ILE A 5 10.81 8.23 -3.74
C ILE A 5 11.27 8.42 -2.29
N SER A 6 10.99 9.58 -1.69
CA SER A 6 11.41 9.88 -0.32
C SER A 6 10.77 8.93 0.68
N VAL A 7 9.47 8.62 0.55
CA VAL A 7 8.80 7.58 1.36
C VAL A 7 9.44 6.21 1.14
N ALA A 8 9.64 5.81 -0.12
CA ALA A 8 10.21 4.51 -0.45
C ALA A 8 11.64 4.33 0.10
N LEU A 9 12.45 5.38 0.09
CA LEU A 9 13.84 5.34 0.55
C LEU A 9 14.02 5.73 2.02
N GLY A 10 12.93 6.07 2.73
CA GLY A 10 13.00 6.60 4.10
C GLY A 10 13.83 7.89 4.19
N ARG A 11 13.79 8.74 3.15
CA ARG A 11 14.53 10.00 3.08
C ARG A 11 13.61 11.18 3.39
N PRO A 12 14.15 12.30 3.90
CA PRO A 12 13.40 13.54 4.01
C PRO A 12 12.85 13.99 2.65
N PHE A 13 11.74 14.71 2.71
CA PHE A 13 11.13 15.35 1.54
C PHE A 13 11.93 16.56 1.08
N ALA A 14 12.13 16.70 -0.23
CA ALA A 14 12.86 17.84 -0.79
C ALA A 14 12.05 19.15 -0.78
N LEU A 15 10.73 19.06 -0.94
CA LEU A 15 9.79 20.17 -0.84
C LEU A 15 8.87 19.90 0.35
N GLN A 16 8.66 20.80 1.33
CA GLN A 16 7.65 20.52 2.36
C GLN A 16 6.24 20.83 1.82
N ASP A 17 5.21 20.15 2.34
CA ASP A 17 3.83 20.45 1.93
C ASP A 17 3.44 21.88 2.35
N ASP A 18 4.00 22.38 3.45
CA ASP A 18 3.78 23.75 3.97
C ASP A 18 4.43 24.84 3.09
N ASP A 19 5.40 24.47 2.24
CA ASP A 19 6.06 25.39 1.30
C ASP A 19 5.28 25.53 -0.03
N ILE A 20 4.17 24.79 -0.19
CA ILE A 20 3.36 24.78 -1.42
C ILE A 20 2.19 25.74 -1.23
N GLU A 21 2.37 26.99 -1.68
CA GLU A 21 1.35 28.04 -1.56
C GLU A 21 0.25 27.98 -2.65
N ILE A 22 0.42 27.13 -3.66
CA ILE A 22 -0.53 27.01 -4.77
C ILE A 22 -1.63 25.99 -4.46
N GLU A 23 -2.87 26.34 -4.81
CA GLU A 23 -3.98 25.38 -4.78
C GLU A 23 -3.77 24.27 -5.81
N PRO A 24 -4.22 23.03 -5.53
CA PRO A 24 -4.25 21.96 -6.53
C PRO A 24 -5.02 22.39 -7.77
N PHE A 25 -4.66 21.81 -8.92
CA PHE A 25 -5.43 21.99 -10.14
C PHE A 25 -6.88 21.50 -9.97
N ASP A 26 -7.79 22.19 -10.64
CA ASP A 26 -9.21 21.85 -10.71
C ASP A 26 -9.46 20.58 -11.53
N ASP A 27 -10.56 19.89 -11.25
CA ASP A 27 -11.03 18.73 -12.03
C ASP A 27 -11.71 19.15 -13.34
N VAL A 28 -11.11 20.09 -14.06
CA VAL A 28 -11.61 20.64 -15.34
C VAL A 28 -10.63 20.27 -16.45
N ASP A 29 -11.17 19.88 -17.60
CA ASP A 29 -10.36 19.50 -18.77
C ASP A 29 -9.90 20.77 -19.52
N ASP A 30 -8.70 20.77 -20.10
CA ASP A 30 -8.01 21.96 -20.64
C ASP A 30 -8.80 22.70 -21.74
N GLY A 31 -9.84 22.08 -22.31
CA GLY A 31 -10.73 22.65 -23.32
C GLY A 31 -11.99 23.36 -22.79
N GLN A 32 -12.23 23.40 -21.47
CA GLN A 32 -13.41 24.07 -20.89
C GLN A 32 -13.02 25.42 -20.27
N THR A 33 -13.14 26.48 -21.06
CA THR A 33 -12.76 27.87 -20.69
C THR A 33 -13.58 28.47 -19.54
N ASP A 34 -14.76 27.92 -19.25
CA ASP A 34 -15.63 28.38 -18.14
C ASP A 34 -15.73 27.32 -17.02
N VAL A 35 -14.89 27.47 -16.00
CA VAL A 35 -14.85 26.63 -14.79
C VAL A 35 -16.22 26.59 -14.09
N ILE A 36 -16.98 27.70 -14.11
CA ILE A 36 -18.30 27.82 -13.49
C ILE A 36 -19.36 27.03 -14.28
N ALA A 37 -19.30 27.06 -15.62
CA ALA A 37 -20.22 26.31 -16.47
C ALA A 37 -19.91 24.80 -16.47
N ALA A 38 -18.64 24.42 -16.28
CA ALA A 38 -18.19 23.04 -16.15
C ALA A 38 -18.66 22.39 -14.83
N ARG A 39 -18.64 23.14 -13.72
CA ARG A 39 -19.08 22.69 -12.38
C ARG A 39 -20.60 22.50 -12.26
N GLY A 40 -21.40 23.13 -13.12
CA GLY A 40 -22.86 23.01 -13.14
C GLY A 40 -23.42 21.87 -13.99
N ARG A 41 -22.57 21.15 -14.75
CA ARG A 41 -23.01 19.95 -15.47
C ARG A 41 -22.92 18.75 -14.53
N ASP A 42 -24.04 18.06 -14.40
CA ASP A 42 -24.13 16.71 -13.83
C ASP A 42 -23.30 15.78 -14.73
N ARG A 43 -21.98 15.79 -14.54
CA ARG A 43 -21.03 15.02 -15.34
C ARG A 43 -21.19 13.56 -14.89
N LEU A 44 -21.95 12.80 -15.69
CA LEU A 44 -22.07 11.34 -15.57
C LEU A 44 -20.69 10.64 -15.63
N GLU A 45 -19.66 11.32 -16.14
CA GLU A 45 -18.28 10.82 -16.20
C GLU A 45 -17.28 11.82 -15.59
N PRO A 46 -16.38 11.38 -14.70
CA PRO A 46 -15.37 12.25 -14.09
C PRO A 46 -14.40 12.80 -15.13
N SER A 47 -13.88 14.00 -14.89
CA SER A 47 -12.81 14.60 -15.72
C SER A 47 -11.57 13.71 -15.74
N LEU A 48 -10.82 13.70 -16.86
CA LEU A 48 -9.51 13.03 -16.91
C LEU A 48 -8.53 13.60 -15.87
N MET A 49 -8.68 14.87 -15.49
CA MET A 49 -7.89 15.51 -14.43
C MET A 49 -8.20 14.98 -13.02
N ALA A 50 -9.35 14.32 -12.81
CA ALA A 50 -9.70 13.72 -11.53
C ALA A 50 -8.72 12.62 -11.12
N ILE A 51 -8.13 11.89 -12.07
CA ILE A 51 -7.17 10.83 -11.76
C ILE A 51 -5.84 11.40 -11.23
N PRO A 52 -5.13 12.31 -11.94
CA PRO A 52 -3.95 12.97 -11.40
C PRO A 52 -4.20 13.64 -10.04
N ARG A 53 -5.35 14.29 -9.86
CA ARG A 53 -5.71 14.95 -8.59
C ARG A 53 -5.82 13.93 -7.45
N HIS A 54 -6.52 12.83 -7.70
CA HIS A 54 -6.66 11.76 -6.73
C HIS A 54 -5.32 11.07 -6.41
N ILE A 55 -4.42 10.96 -7.38
CA ILE A 55 -3.05 10.47 -7.15
C ILE A 55 -2.27 11.46 -6.27
N LEU A 56 -2.44 12.77 -6.47
CA LEU A 56 -1.81 13.81 -5.64
C LEU A 56 -2.27 13.71 -4.18
N ASP A 57 -3.57 13.51 -3.95
CA ASP A 57 -4.13 13.34 -2.60
C ASP A 57 -3.52 12.13 -1.89
N LEU A 58 -3.37 11.00 -2.60
CA LEU A 58 -2.67 9.83 -2.07
C LEU A 58 -1.23 10.17 -1.64
N ARG A 59 -0.53 11.00 -2.43
CA ARG A 59 0.86 11.38 -2.11
C ARG A 59 0.93 12.27 -0.88
N ARG A 60 -0.05 13.12 -0.65
CA ARG A 60 -0.16 13.93 0.58
C ARG A 60 -0.44 13.05 1.80
N ILE A 61 -1.34 12.07 1.67
CA ILE A 61 -1.57 11.09 2.74
C ILE A 61 -0.28 10.32 3.07
N ALA A 62 0.47 9.89 2.04
CA ALA A 62 1.77 9.27 2.23
C ALA A 62 2.79 10.19 2.94
N SER A 63 2.81 11.50 2.63
CA SER A 63 3.62 12.49 3.37
C SER A 63 3.28 12.47 4.85
N LYS A 64 1.98 12.57 5.17
CA LYS A 64 1.49 12.63 6.55
C LYS A 64 1.83 11.36 7.33
N ILE A 65 1.66 10.18 6.72
CA ILE A 65 2.08 8.92 7.34
C ILE A 65 3.59 8.96 7.62
N SER A 66 4.40 9.35 6.64
CA SER A 66 5.85 9.40 6.80
C SER A 66 6.29 10.39 7.89
N SER A 67 5.68 11.56 8.00
CA SER A 67 6.08 12.59 8.96
C SER A 67 5.53 12.33 10.37
N GLN A 68 4.30 11.85 10.50
CA GLN A 68 3.65 11.68 11.80
C GLN A 68 3.94 10.31 12.44
N VAL A 69 4.15 9.26 11.63
CA VAL A 69 4.34 7.88 12.11
C VAL A 69 5.81 7.47 12.08
N TYR A 70 6.57 7.92 11.07
CA TYR A 70 8.00 7.61 10.86
C TYR A 70 8.92 8.83 11.01
N GLY A 71 8.39 9.93 11.54
CA GLY A 71 9.10 11.18 11.69
C GLY A 71 10.29 11.10 12.65
N ASN A 72 10.95 12.25 12.80
CA ASN A 72 12.07 12.35 13.73
C ASN A 72 11.62 12.12 15.19
N PRO A 73 12.54 11.75 16.10
CA PRO A 73 12.18 11.46 17.49
C PRO A 73 11.49 12.61 18.23
N ALA A 74 11.73 13.88 17.88
CA ALA A 74 11.08 15.02 18.52
C ALA A 74 9.61 15.10 18.12
N THR A 75 9.30 14.96 16.82
CA THR A 75 7.94 14.87 16.30
C THR A 75 7.18 13.70 16.92
N ILE A 76 7.81 12.53 17.01
CA ILE A 76 7.19 11.35 17.63
C ILE A 76 6.87 11.58 19.11
N ARG A 77 7.78 12.21 19.87
CA ARG A 77 7.52 12.55 21.28
C ARG A 77 6.35 13.52 21.43
N ALA A 78 6.28 14.55 20.57
CA ALA A 78 5.18 15.51 20.58
C ALA A 78 3.83 14.84 20.23
N ASN A 79 3.85 13.87 19.32
CA ASN A 79 2.66 13.15 18.85
C ASN A 79 2.21 12.02 19.80
N SER A 80 3.10 11.52 20.66
CA SER A 80 2.84 10.37 21.55
C SER A 80 1.51 10.45 22.33
N PRO A 81 1.11 11.61 22.92
CA PRO A 81 -0.17 11.72 23.63
C PRO A 81 -1.40 11.54 22.73
N HIS A 82 -1.28 11.85 21.44
CA HIS A 82 -2.36 11.83 20.46
C HIS A 82 -2.18 10.71 19.42
N ARG A 83 -1.32 9.72 19.70
CA ARG A 83 -0.93 8.68 18.75
C ARG A 83 -2.13 7.94 18.15
N ASP A 84 -3.13 7.63 18.99
CA ASP A 84 -4.32 6.89 18.59
C ASP A 84 -5.21 7.76 17.69
N GLU A 85 -5.36 9.05 18.00
CA GLU A 85 -6.09 10.01 17.17
C GLU A 85 -5.42 10.17 15.79
N ILE A 86 -4.09 10.28 15.76
CA ILE A 86 -3.30 10.33 14.53
C ILE A 86 -3.53 9.07 13.69
N LEU A 87 -3.46 7.89 14.30
CA LEU A 87 -3.70 6.61 13.62
C LEU A 87 -5.11 6.54 13.02
N HIS A 88 -6.13 6.91 13.81
CA HIS A 88 -7.52 6.90 13.37
C HIS A 88 -7.77 7.92 12.25
N SER A 89 -7.20 9.13 12.37
CA SER A 89 -7.31 10.18 11.37
C SER A 89 -6.69 9.75 10.03
N LEU A 90 -5.45 9.26 10.03
CA LEU A 90 -4.77 8.79 8.83
C LEU A 90 -5.47 7.59 8.18
N HIS A 91 -5.97 6.65 8.98
CA HIS A 91 -6.76 5.54 8.45
C HIS A 91 -8.06 6.03 7.83
N LYS A 92 -8.77 6.97 8.48
CA LYS A 92 -9.97 7.59 7.92
C LYS A 92 -9.67 8.28 6.58
N GLU A 93 -8.60 9.08 6.50
CA GLU A 93 -8.18 9.71 5.24
C GLU A 93 -7.93 8.68 4.13
N LEU A 94 -7.31 7.53 4.43
CA LEU A 94 -7.12 6.45 3.46
C LEU A 94 -8.44 5.81 3.00
N ILE A 95 -9.39 5.60 3.91
CA ILE A 95 -10.72 5.07 3.58
C ILE A 95 -11.48 6.06 2.69
N ASP A 96 -11.48 7.34 3.08
CA ASP A 96 -12.17 8.40 2.35
C ASP A 96 -11.55 8.57 0.96
N TRP A 97 -10.22 8.55 0.86
CA TRP A 97 -9.51 8.50 -0.42
C TRP A 97 -9.96 7.30 -1.26
N ARG A 98 -9.95 6.08 -0.72
CA ARG A 98 -10.34 4.89 -1.48
C ARG A 98 -11.80 4.95 -1.96
N ARG A 99 -12.71 5.50 -1.15
CA ARG A 99 -14.14 5.63 -1.47
C ARG A 99 -14.42 6.70 -2.52
N ASN A 100 -13.67 7.79 -2.51
CA ASN A 100 -13.81 8.91 -3.43
C ASN A 100 -12.96 8.74 -4.70
N MET A 101 -12.59 7.51 -5.07
CA MET A 101 -11.88 7.27 -6.33
C MET A 101 -12.74 7.72 -7.52
N PRO A 102 -12.15 8.29 -8.59
CA PRO A 102 -12.89 8.64 -9.79
C PRO A 102 -13.61 7.42 -10.36
N PHE A 103 -14.91 7.53 -10.60
CA PHE A 103 -15.72 6.48 -11.23
C PHE A 103 -16.81 7.07 -12.12
N PRO A 104 -17.10 6.50 -13.31
CA PRO A 104 -16.38 5.38 -13.94
C PRO A 104 -14.94 5.75 -14.30
N LEU A 105 -14.03 4.75 -14.27
CA LEU A 105 -12.66 4.96 -14.72
C LEU A 105 -12.62 4.97 -16.26
N PRO A 106 -11.91 5.92 -16.88
CA PRO A 106 -11.73 5.95 -18.33
C PRO A 106 -11.02 4.68 -18.83
N ASP A 107 -11.58 4.02 -19.84
CA ASP A 107 -10.94 2.86 -20.51
C ASP A 107 -10.16 3.30 -21.76
N VAL A 108 -9.30 4.31 -21.61
CA VAL A 108 -8.53 4.88 -22.73
C VAL A 108 -7.27 4.07 -23.05
N HIS A 109 -6.70 3.36 -22.06
CA HIS A 109 -5.51 2.56 -22.27
C HIS A 109 -5.46 1.33 -21.34
N PRO A 110 -5.62 0.10 -21.87
CA PRO A 110 -5.88 -1.08 -21.05
C PRO A 110 -4.68 -1.54 -20.22
N ARG A 111 -3.48 -0.97 -20.41
CA ARG A 111 -2.27 -1.30 -19.63
C ARG A 111 -1.91 -0.25 -18.57
N VAL A 112 -2.59 0.89 -18.52
CA VAL A 112 -2.26 1.93 -17.54
C VAL A 112 -2.80 1.51 -16.17
N PRO A 113 -1.93 1.38 -15.14
CA PRO A 113 -2.35 0.80 -13.86
C PRO A 113 -3.46 1.61 -13.18
N HIS A 114 -3.33 2.94 -13.12
CA HIS A 114 -4.28 3.83 -12.45
C HIS A 114 -5.62 4.02 -13.19
N LEU A 115 -5.82 3.34 -14.32
CA LEU A 115 -7.12 3.21 -14.98
C LEU A 115 -7.84 1.89 -14.56
N SER A 116 -7.39 1.27 -13.47
CA SER A 116 -7.98 0.06 -12.90
C SER A 116 -8.30 0.28 -11.42
N SER A 117 -9.46 -0.19 -10.95
CA SER A 117 -9.83 -0.16 -9.53
C SER A 117 -8.81 -0.89 -8.66
N ASN A 118 -8.24 -2.01 -9.14
CA ASN A 118 -7.22 -2.78 -8.44
C ASN A 118 -5.97 -1.95 -8.07
N TRP A 119 -5.65 -0.90 -8.84
CA TRP A 119 -4.54 -0.01 -8.51
C TRP A 119 -4.83 0.85 -7.28
N TYR A 120 -6.07 1.32 -7.14
CA TYR A 120 -6.51 2.06 -5.95
C TYR A 120 -6.54 1.15 -4.72
N ASP A 121 -7.07 -0.07 -4.86
CA ASP A 121 -7.02 -1.08 -3.79
C ASP A 121 -5.58 -1.41 -3.37
N PHE A 122 -4.71 -1.65 -4.34
CA PHE A 122 -3.30 -1.95 -4.08
C PHE A 122 -2.61 -0.84 -3.28
N ASN A 123 -2.79 0.42 -3.69
CA ASN A 123 -2.18 1.54 -2.98
C ASN A 123 -2.81 1.74 -1.59
N TYR A 124 -4.14 1.62 -1.47
CA TYR A 124 -4.81 1.66 -0.18
C TYR A 124 -4.20 0.65 0.80
N TYR A 125 -4.07 -0.61 0.40
CA TYR A 125 -3.54 -1.66 1.26
C TYR A 125 -2.05 -1.52 1.55
N ILE A 126 -1.23 -1.00 0.62
CA ILE A 126 0.19 -0.69 0.90
C ILE A 126 0.30 0.36 2.00
N TYR A 127 -0.44 1.46 1.91
CA TYR A 127 -0.36 2.54 2.90
C TYR A 127 -1.04 2.15 4.21
N LEU A 128 -2.06 1.29 4.16
CA LEU A 128 -2.66 0.70 5.36
C LEU A 128 -1.67 -0.21 6.09
N ALA A 129 -0.94 -1.07 5.36
CA ALA A 129 0.11 -1.90 5.94
C ALA A 129 1.26 -1.03 6.50
N MET A 130 1.61 0.07 5.81
CA MET A 130 2.57 1.05 6.32
C MET A 130 2.10 1.75 7.60
N LEU A 131 0.80 1.96 7.78
CA LEU A 131 0.24 2.57 8.97
C LEU A 131 0.23 1.61 10.17
N TYR A 132 0.00 0.31 9.94
CA TYR A 132 -0.14 -0.71 10.98
C TYR A 132 1.10 -1.57 11.25
N ARG A 133 2.22 -1.35 10.54
CA ARG A 133 3.49 -2.03 10.87
C ARG A 133 4.16 -1.38 12.08
N PRO A 134 5.04 -2.10 12.80
CA PRO A 134 5.82 -1.51 13.88
C PRO A 134 6.54 -0.25 13.41
N SER A 135 6.37 0.83 14.15
CA SER A 135 6.85 2.17 13.79
C SER A 135 7.35 2.92 15.03
N PRO A 136 8.09 4.03 14.86
CA PRO A 136 8.47 4.87 15.99
C PRO A 136 7.28 5.36 16.84
N LEU A 137 6.13 5.66 16.21
CA LEU A 137 4.91 6.07 16.92
C LEU A 137 4.22 4.89 17.64
N PHE A 138 4.24 3.70 17.02
CA PHE A 138 3.69 2.46 17.58
C PHE A 138 4.75 1.33 17.55
N PRO A 139 5.68 1.30 18.53
CA PRO A 139 6.75 0.29 18.54
C PRO A 139 6.23 -1.13 18.81
N THR A 140 5.17 -1.22 19.61
CA THR A 140 4.50 -2.48 19.97
C THR A 140 3.07 -2.44 19.44
N LEU A 141 2.66 -3.52 18.79
CA LEU A 141 1.31 -3.66 18.23
C LEU A 141 0.45 -4.54 19.14
N ASP A 142 -0.81 -4.18 19.28
CA ASP A 142 -1.81 -5.06 19.88
C ASP A 142 -2.30 -6.12 18.85
N GLN A 143 -3.06 -7.10 19.31
CA GLN A 143 -3.57 -8.17 18.45
C GLN A 143 -4.47 -7.63 17.32
N VAL A 144 -5.20 -6.55 17.55
CA VAL A 144 -6.12 -5.96 16.56
C VAL A 144 -5.33 -5.30 15.43
N MET A 145 -4.27 -4.56 15.76
CA MET A 145 -3.34 -3.94 14.82
C MET A 145 -2.59 -4.99 14.02
N VAL A 146 -2.13 -6.07 14.66
CA VAL A 146 -1.47 -7.18 13.96
C VAL A 146 -2.42 -7.85 12.96
N LYS A 147 -3.69 -8.09 13.33
CA LYS A 147 -4.70 -8.62 12.40
C LYS A 147 -4.95 -7.67 11.22
N LYS A 148 -5.03 -6.36 11.47
CA LYS A 148 -5.16 -5.35 10.41
C LYS A 148 -3.95 -5.34 9.49
N LEU A 149 -2.73 -5.45 10.03
CA LEU A 149 -1.50 -5.54 9.25
C LEU A 149 -1.47 -6.80 8.37
N ALA A 150 -1.83 -7.96 8.94
CA ALA A 150 -1.89 -9.22 8.20
C ALA A 150 -2.85 -9.12 7.01
N ASN A 151 -4.07 -8.63 7.25
CA ASN A 151 -5.06 -8.43 6.21
C ASN A 151 -4.58 -7.43 5.15
N ALA A 152 -4.05 -6.28 5.55
CA ALA A 152 -3.55 -5.27 4.62
C ALA A 152 -2.42 -5.81 3.73
N ALA A 153 -1.47 -6.57 4.31
CA ALA A 153 -0.37 -7.17 3.58
C ALA A 153 -0.83 -8.27 2.61
N SER A 154 -1.74 -9.14 3.04
CA SER A 154 -2.34 -10.18 2.20
C SER A 154 -3.10 -9.55 1.01
N MET A 155 -3.96 -8.57 1.29
CA MET A 155 -4.75 -7.91 0.27
C MET A 155 -3.88 -7.12 -0.72
N SER A 156 -2.80 -6.45 -0.30
CA SER A 156 -1.90 -5.77 -1.24
C SER A 156 -1.24 -6.77 -2.20
N ILE A 157 -0.86 -7.95 -1.74
CA ILE A 157 -0.32 -9.03 -2.58
C ILE A 157 -1.36 -9.50 -3.60
N HIS A 158 -2.61 -9.72 -3.16
CA HIS A 158 -3.70 -10.16 -4.03
C HIS A 158 -4.02 -9.12 -5.11
N GLN A 159 -4.03 -7.83 -4.77
CA GLN A 159 -4.27 -6.76 -5.75
C GLN A 159 -3.12 -6.63 -6.75
N ALA A 160 -1.88 -6.81 -6.31
CA ALA A 160 -0.74 -6.89 -7.22
C ALA A 160 -0.87 -8.06 -8.20
N TYR A 161 -1.28 -9.23 -7.71
CA TYR A 161 -1.50 -10.41 -8.53
C TYR A 161 -2.68 -10.25 -9.50
N ALA A 162 -3.77 -9.63 -9.06
CA ALA A 162 -4.90 -9.29 -9.94
C ALA A 162 -4.45 -8.37 -11.08
N MET A 163 -3.71 -7.31 -10.77
CA MET A 163 -3.12 -6.44 -11.80
C MET A 163 -2.13 -7.18 -12.70
N HIS A 164 -1.37 -8.15 -12.17
CA HIS A 164 -0.47 -8.97 -12.97
C HIS A 164 -1.25 -9.78 -14.01
N ARG A 165 -2.32 -10.47 -13.59
CA ARG A 165 -3.18 -11.25 -14.48
C ARG A 165 -3.84 -10.39 -15.56
N GLN A 166 -4.20 -9.15 -15.22
CA GLN A 166 -4.74 -8.16 -16.16
C GLN A 166 -3.67 -7.53 -17.07
N LYS A 167 -2.38 -7.87 -16.92
CA LYS A 167 -1.25 -7.22 -17.62
C LYS A 167 -1.16 -5.71 -17.36
N ARG A 168 -1.66 -5.27 -16.21
CA ARG A 168 -1.66 -3.89 -15.71
C ARG A 168 -0.65 -3.66 -14.60
N PHE A 169 -0.01 -4.71 -14.08
CA PHE A 169 1.03 -4.57 -13.06
C PHE A 169 2.32 -3.99 -13.65
N ALA A 170 2.74 -2.82 -13.15
CA ALA A 170 3.98 -2.20 -13.56
C ALA A 170 5.17 -2.84 -12.84
N TYR A 171 5.99 -3.60 -13.57
CA TYR A 171 7.23 -4.18 -13.05
C TYR A 171 8.36 -3.14 -13.01
N ASN A 172 8.33 -2.29 -11.99
CA ASN A 172 9.33 -1.28 -11.68
C ASN A 172 9.88 -1.48 -10.25
N TRP A 173 10.93 -0.72 -9.90
CA TRP A 173 11.61 -0.89 -8.61
C TRP A 173 10.72 -0.51 -7.41
N LEU A 174 9.80 0.45 -7.56
CA LEU A 174 8.88 0.85 -6.50
C LEU A 174 7.93 -0.29 -6.14
N ASN A 175 7.35 -0.94 -7.14
CA ASN A 175 6.46 -2.08 -6.92
C ASN A 175 7.21 -3.33 -6.44
N LEU A 176 8.48 -3.49 -6.81
CA LEU A 176 9.36 -4.49 -6.20
C LEU A 176 9.49 -4.24 -4.69
N LEU A 177 9.80 -3.00 -4.29
CA LEU A 177 9.90 -2.62 -2.88
C LEU A 177 8.56 -2.82 -2.17
N SER A 178 7.44 -2.39 -2.75
CA SER A 178 6.10 -2.55 -2.16
C SER A 178 5.71 -4.01 -1.94
N LEU A 179 6.04 -4.90 -2.89
CA LEU A 179 5.83 -6.34 -2.73
C LEU A 179 6.72 -6.92 -1.64
N PHE A 180 8.00 -6.55 -1.63
CA PHE A 180 8.92 -6.96 -0.57
C PHE A 180 8.41 -6.53 0.81
N THR A 181 8.02 -5.26 0.97
CA THR A 181 7.51 -4.73 2.25
C THR A 181 6.21 -5.40 2.68
N SER A 182 5.30 -5.67 1.74
CA SER A 182 4.05 -6.38 2.05
C SER A 182 4.34 -7.82 2.50
N THR A 183 5.29 -8.50 1.84
CA THR A 183 5.68 -9.87 2.17
C THR A 183 6.28 -9.97 3.57
N ILE A 184 7.23 -9.08 3.92
CA ILE A 184 7.82 -9.09 5.27
C ILE A 184 6.78 -8.71 6.33
N SER A 185 5.84 -7.81 6.02
CA SER A 185 4.74 -7.46 6.92
C SER A 185 3.81 -8.65 7.18
N LEU A 186 3.49 -9.44 6.15
CA LEU A 186 2.69 -10.66 6.28
C LEU A 186 3.41 -11.71 7.14
N ILE A 187 4.70 -11.96 6.85
CA ILE A 187 5.53 -12.89 7.62
C ILE A 187 5.59 -12.43 9.09
N TYR A 188 5.92 -11.17 9.35
CA TYR A 188 5.94 -10.63 10.70
C TYR A 188 4.60 -10.83 11.40
N ALA A 189 3.50 -10.42 10.77
CA ALA A 189 2.15 -10.53 11.34
C ALA A 189 1.74 -11.97 11.64
N SER A 190 2.21 -12.95 10.86
CA SER A 190 2.00 -14.38 11.17
C SER A 190 2.79 -14.84 12.39
N THR A 191 4.02 -14.35 12.58
CA THR A 191 4.88 -14.80 13.69
C THR A 191 4.51 -14.22 15.06
N VAL A 192 3.84 -13.07 15.10
CA VAL A 192 3.48 -12.39 16.36
C VAL A 192 2.05 -12.69 16.83
N GLN A 193 1.39 -13.69 16.23
CA GLN A 193 0.06 -14.12 16.67
C GLN A 193 0.11 -14.77 18.06
N PRO A 194 -0.95 -14.65 18.86
CA PRO A 194 -0.99 -15.25 20.20
C PRO A 194 -1.16 -16.78 20.18
N GLN A 195 -1.74 -17.34 19.11
CA GLN A 195 -1.85 -18.78 18.92
C GLN A 195 -0.56 -19.36 18.34
N ALA A 196 -0.34 -20.67 18.51
CA ALA A 196 0.80 -21.34 17.93
C ALA A 196 0.85 -21.11 16.41
N LEU A 197 2.04 -20.81 15.89
CA LEU A 197 2.23 -20.47 14.48
C LEU A 197 1.68 -21.54 13.54
N SER A 198 1.83 -22.84 13.86
CA SER A 198 1.28 -23.92 13.04
C SER A 198 -0.25 -23.86 12.93
N VAL A 199 -0.95 -23.63 14.03
CA VAL A 199 -2.42 -23.49 14.06
C VAL A 199 -2.85 -22.27 13.24
N TYR A 200 -2.18 -21.13 13.41
CA TYR A 200 -2.46 -19.94 12.59
C TYR A 200 -2.23 -20.17 11.10
N LEU A 201 -1.15 -20.86 10.73
CA LEU A 201 -0.84 -21.15 9.33
C LEU A 201 -1.83 -22.11 8.69
N GLN A 202 -2.44 -23.03 9.46
CA GLN A 202 -3.50 -23.92 8.97
C GLN A 202 -4.84 -23.19 8.76
N GLU A 203 -5.15 -22.22 9.61
CA GLU A 203 -6.40 -21.44 9.54
C GLU A 203 -6.34 -20.27 8.54
N SER A 204 -5.12 -19.81 8.20
CA SER A 204 -4.90 -18.63 7.36
C SER A 204 -4.44 -18.97 5.96
N GLN A 205 -4.55 -18.00 5.05
CA GLN A 205 -4.11 -18.13 3.65
C GLN A 205 -2.64 -17.72 3.45
N VAL A 206 -1.83 -17.64 4.53
CA VAL A 206 -0.47 -17.10 4.46
C VAL A 206 0.43 -17.91 3.53
N THR A 207 0.33 -19.25 3.53
CA THR A 207 1.12 -20.08 2.61
C THR A 207 0.76 -19.82 1.16
N ASP A 208 -0.53 -19.67 0.86
CA ASP A 208 -1.03 -19.40 -0.50
C ASP A 208 -0.59 -18.00 -0.95
N ASP A 209 -0.66 -17.01 -0.05
CA ASP A 209 -0.19 -15.65 -0.29
C ASP A 209 1.32 -15.63 -0.63
N LEU A 210 2.14 -16.40 0.09
CA LEU A 210 3.56 -16.50 -0.18
C LEU A 210 3.85 -17.19 -1.52
N GLU A 211 3.03 -18.14 -1.96
CA GLU A 211 3.13 -18.71 -3.31
C GLU A 211 2.84 -17.68 -4.40
N ILE A 212 1.80 -16.85 -4.21
CA ILE A 212 1.49 -15.74 -5.11
C ILE A 212 2.68 -14.78 -5.19
N VAL A 213 3.29 -14.46 -4.05
CA VAL A 213 4.50 -13.62 -4.02
C VAL A 213 5.62 -14.26 -4.83
N LEU A 214 5.91 -15.55 -4.66
CA LEU A 214 6.96 -16.23 -5.42
C LEU A 214 6.73 -16.17 -6.94
N GLN A 215 5.48 -16.27 -7.40
CA GLN A 215 5.12 -16.11 -8.82
C GLN A 215 5.38 -14.69 -9.33
N LEU A 216 5.05 -13.67 -8.53
CA LEU A 216 5.31 -12.28 -8.89
C LEU A 216 6.82 -11.98 -8.92
N PHE A 217 7.59 -12.53 -7.97
CA PHE A 217 9.04 -12.39 -7.89
C PHE A 217 9.77 -13.10 -9.04
N ASP A 218 9.26 -14.22 -9.54
CA ASP A 218 9.82 -14.89 -10.73
C ASP A 218 9.87 -13.95 -11.94
N LYS A 219 8.81 -13.17 -12.16
CA LYS A 219 8.78 -12.14 -13.20
C LYS A 219 9.69 -10.95 -12.91
N LEU A 220 9.85 -10.57 -11.64
CA LEU A 220 10.74 -9.48 -11.21
C LEU A 220 12.22 -9.85 -11.36
N ASN A 221 12.59 -11.11 -11.17
CA ASN A 221 13.96 -11.59 -11.29
C ASN A 221 14.57 -11.32 -12.66
N GLY A 222 13.77 -11.40 -13.73
CA GLY A 222 14.22 -11.09 -15.08
C GLY A 222 14.66 -9.63 -15.26
N LYS A 223 14.22 -8.73 -14.38
CA LYS A 223 14.54 -7.28 -14.42
C LYS A 223 15.47 -6.82 -13.30
N PHE A 224 15.40 -7.44 -12.13
CA PHE A 224 16.13 -7.01 -10.94
C PHE A 224 16.87 -8.21 -10.34
N SER A 225 18.20 -8.25 -10.46
CA SER A 225 19.02 -9.35 -9.92
C SER A 225 18.85 -9.55 -8.41
N GLY A 226 18.63 -8.45 -7.66
CA GLY A 226 18.36 -8.50 -6.22
C GLY A 226 17.06 -9.22 -5.84
N ALA A 227 16.08 -9.31 -6.75
CA ALA A 227 14.82 -10.01 -6.51
C ALA A 227 15.05 -11.52 -6.29
N LYS A 228 16.11 -12.09 -6.88
CA LYS A 228 16.43 -13.53 -6.75
C LYS A 228 16.77 -13.91 -5.30
N ASN A 229 17.54 -13.06 -4.62
CA ASN A 229 17.90 -13.29 -3.22
C ASN A 229 16.66 -13.22 -2.32
N ILE A 230 15.80 -12.23 -2.56
CA ILE A 230 14.53 -12.07 -1.84
C ILE A 230 13.63 -13.28 -2.06
N GLN A 231 13.47 -13.72 -3.31
CA GLN A 231 12.67 -14.90 -3.64
C GLN A 231 13.19 -16.16 -2.94
N CYS A 232 14.51 -16.38 -2.90
CA CYS A 232 15.12 -17.52 -2.20
C CYS A 232 14.81 -17.49 -0.70
N ILE A 233 14.85 -16.31 -0.06
CA ILE A 233 14.49 -16.17 1.35
C ILE A 233 13.01 -16.50 1.57
N ILE A 234 12.11 -15.97 0.74
CA ILE A 234 10.67 -16.22 0.83
C ILE A 234 10.36 -17.71 0.65
N ASP A 235 11.01 -18.36 -0.32
CA ASP A 235 10.83 -19.79 -0.58
C ASP A 235 11.26 -20.65 0.61
N ARG A 236 12.39 -20.31 1.26
CA ARG A 236 12.81 -20.99 2.50
C ARG A 236 11.81 -20.83 3.64
N VAL A 237 11.21 -19.64 3.79
CA VAL A 237 10.16 -19.40 4.79
C VAL A 237 8.92 -20.24 4.47
N LEU A 238 8.48 -20.25 3.21
CA LEU A 238 7.33 -21.03 2.77
C LEU A 238 7.51 -22.53 3.02
N ARG A 239 8.67 -23.09 2.69
CA ARG A 239 8.97 -24.51 2.97
C ARG A 239 8.85 -24.82 4.45
N ARG A 240 9.44 -23.98 5.31
CA ARG A 240 9.36 -24.15 6.77
C ARG A 240 7.93 -24.05 7.29
N TYR A 241 7.13 -23.15 6.74
CA TYR A 241 5.71 -23.02 7.11
C TYR A 241 4.92 -24.28 6.74
N LYS A 242 5.14 -24.82 5.53
CA LYS A 242 4.52 -26.08 5.10
C LYS A 242 4.93 -27.27 5.96
N GLU A 243 6.21 -27.38 6.31
CA GLU A 243 6.72 -28.41 7.23
C GLU A 243 6.00 -28.35 8.60
N MET A 244 5.82 -27.16 9.17
CA MET A 244 5.12 -26.97 10.45
C MET A 244 3.64 -27.36 10.37
N CYS A 245 2.97 -27.09 9.24
CA CYS A 245 1.57 -27.51 9.04
C CYS A 245 1.44 -29.03 8.93
N ASN A 246 2.40 -29.71 8.28
CA ASN A 246 2.36 -31.17 8.10
C ASN A 246 2.59 -31.92 9.42
N VAL A 247 3.55 -31.49 10.25
CA VAL A 247 3.84 -32.11 11.56
C VAL A 247 2.62 -32.07 12.50
N THR A 248 1.81 -31.02 12.40
CA THR A 248 0.62 -30.85 13.25
C THR A 248 -0.55 -31.73 12.81
N ASN A 249 -0.55 -32.24 11.57
CA ASN A 249 -1.60 -33.15 11.06
C ASN A 249 -1.32 -34.64 11.39
N ASP A 250 -0.08 -34.99 11.72
CA ASP A 250 0.33 -36.36 12.07
C ASP A 250 0.30 -36.62 13.60
N SER A 251 -0.10 -35.63 14.40
CA SER A 251 -0.21 -35.69 15.87
C SER A 251 -1.67 -35.69 16.33
#